data_AF-K9DG57-F1
#
_entry.id   AF-K9DG57-F1
#
_cell.length_a   1.000
_cell.length_b   1.000
_cell.length_c   1.000
_cell.angle_alpha   90.00
_cell.angle_beta   90.00
_cell.angle_gamma   90.00
#
_symmetry.space_group_name_H-M   'P 1'
#
loop_
_entity.id
_entity.type
_entity.pdbx_description
1 polymer ?
#
loop_
_entity_poly.entity_id
_entity_poly.type
_entity_poly.pdbx_seq_one_letter_code
_entity_poly.pdbx_strand_id
1 'polypeptide(L)'
;MIRKFAFITLALATGFASAAQILPSKSFSTNANDIYTYSFDQAQTGSYILDFTFSFDGKVQNNDFLGVWFGNAGVAKNYEGPNFGFKANCNEQGTCTDDLFVRTQGTGGHFIAGSDLKEGETYHLFAHLYKSTANGFYDRFDLWLNPTATEMQTLTGADASATEKSSLKSFDTIGIRTANVDNGLTLNVNPAEVPEPGSVALMGLALAGLGFIRRKRA
;
A
#
# COMPACT_ATOMS: atom_id res chain seq x y z
N MET A 1 -60.82 20.23 18.31
CA MET A 1 -59.72 19.29 18.62
C MET A 1 -58.69 19.36 17.51
N ILE A 2 -57.55 20.02 17.75
CA ILE A 2 -56.50 20.26 16.74
C ILE A 2 -55.34 19.30 17.03
N ARG A 3 -55.10 18.33 16.13
CA ARG A 3 -53.95 17.41 16.22
C ARG A 3 -52.74 18.06 15.55
N LYS A 4 -51.72 18.41 16.33
CA LYS A 4 -50.41 18.87 15.86
C LYS A 4 -49.60 17.66 15.40
N PHE A 5 -49.25 17.60 14.13
CA PHE A 5 -48.23 16.68 13.61
C PHE A 5 -46.85 17.32 13.81
N ALA A 6 -45.99 16.67 14.59
CA ALA A 6 -44.59 17.04 14.71
C ALA A 6 -43.80 16.34 13.60
N PHE A 7 -43.22 17.12 12.69
CA PHE A 7 -42.22 16.62 11.74
C PHE A 7 -40.87 16.56 12.46
N ILE A 8 -40.34 15.36 12.65
CA ILE A 8 -38.96 15.15 13.09
C ILE A 8 -38.09 15.13 11.84
N THR A 9 -37.32 16.19 11.63
CA THR A 9 -36.31 16.29 10.58
C THR A 9 -35.03 15.63 11.08
N LEU A 10 -34.75 14.39 10.65
CA LEU A 10 -33.50 13.71 10.95
C LEU A 10 -32.42 14.27 9.99
N ALA A 11 -31.58 15.17 10.50
CA ALA A 11 -30.41 15.63 9.76
C ALA A 11 -29.35 14.51 9.76
N LEU A 12 -29.19 13.80 8.63
CA LEU A 12 -28.02 12.98 8.41
C LEU A 12 -26.83 13.91 8.13
N ALA A 13 -25.98 14.11 9.13
CA ALA A 13 -24.64 14.63 8.90
C ALA A 13 -23.82 13.54 8.21
N THR A 14 -23.66 13.63 6.90
CA THR A 14 -22.67 12.84 6.15
C THR A 14 -21.29 13.39 6.47
N GLY A 15 -20.69 12.93 7.56
CA GLY A 15 -19.26 13.11 7.78
C GLY A 15 -18.54 12.32 6.69
N PHE A 16 -17.83 13.02 5.79
CA PHE A 16 -16.88 12.37 4.92
C PHE A 16 -15.77 11.81 5.82
N ALA A 17 -15.64 10.49 5.90
CA ALA A 17 -14.47 9.88 6.49
C ALA A 17 -13.28 10.26 5.61
N SER A 18 -12.41 11.14 6.12
CA SER A 18 -11.10 11.37 5.51
C SER A 18 -10.29 10.10 5.72
N ALA A 19 -9.71 9.57 4.66
CA ALA A 19 -8.76 8.47 4.78
C ALA A 19 -7.55 8.98 5.58
N ALA A 20 -7.07 8.20 6.55
CA ALA A 20 -5.87 8.57 7.29
C ALA A 20 -4.64 8.18 6.46
N GLN A 21 -3.65 9.07 6.42
CA GLN A 21 -2.34 8.74 5.85
C GLN A 21 -1.62 7.77 6.80
N ILE A 22 -1.44 6.52 6.37
CA ILE A 22 -0.94 5.42 7.21
C ILE A 22 0.61 5.43 7.28
N LEU A 23 1.25 5.78 6.15
CA LEU A 23 2.69 5.98 6.05
C LEU A 23 3.00 7.49 6.00
N PRO A 24 4.20 7.93 6.40
CA PRO A 24 4.50 9.36 6.53
C PRO A 24 4.97 9.93 5.20
N SER A 25 4.72 11.20 4.95
CA SER A 25 5.51 11.98 4.00
C SER A 25 6.84 12.37 4.66
N LYS A 26 7.93 11.65 4.35
CA LYS A 26 9.22 11.80 5.06
C LYS A 26 10.42 11.41 4.20
N SER A 27 11.54 12.06 4.46
CA SER A 27 12.83 11.74 3.86
C SER A 27 13.69 10.84 4.77
N PHE A 28 14.44 9.92 4.16
CA PHE A 28 15.32 8.98 4.83
C PHE A 28 16.70 8.96 4.18
N SER A 29 17.75 9.06 4.98
CA SER A 29 19.15 9.07 4.52
C SER A 29 20.03 8.12 5.35
N THR A 30 19.41 7.20 6.09
CA THR A 30 20.08 6.24 6.96
C THR A 30 19.49 4.85 6.77
N ASN A 31 20.23 3.84 7.22
CA ASN A 31 19.82 2.44 7.17
C ASN A 31 19.08 2.05 8.44
N ALA A 32 17.89 1.46 8.28
CA ALA A 32 17.18 0.82 9.36
C ALA A 32 16.21 -0.23 8.81
N ASN A 33 16.11 -1.37 9.51
CA ASN A 33 15.13 -2.41 9.20
C ASN A 33 13.69 -1.92 9.43
N ASP A 34 13.51 -1.02 10.40
CA ASP A 34 12.23 -0.45 10.81
C ASP A 34 12.40 1.08 10.96
N ILE A 35 12.64 1.79 9.85
CA ILE A 35 12.87 3.25 9.89
C ILE A 35 11.59 4.04 10.22
N TYR A 36 10.45 3.42 9.90
CA TYR A 36 9.12 3.85 10.28
C TYR A 36 8.22 2.63 10.37
N THR A 37 7.29 2.64 11.33
CA THR A 37 6.24 1.63 11.44
C THR A 37 4.91 2.31 11.74
N TYR A 38 3.84 1.70 11.25
CA TYR A 38 2.47 2.02 11.60
C TYR A 38 1.76 0.74 12.03
N SER A 39 1.11 0.79 13.19
CA SER A 39 0.30 -0.32 13.68
C SER A 39 -1.17 0.02 13.54
N PHE A 40 -1.93 -0.92 12.99
CA PHE A 40 -3.38 -0.82 12.88
C PHE A 40 -4.04 -1.16 14.22
N ASP A 41 -5.19 -0.54 14.48
CA ASP A 41 -6.02 -0.89 15.65
C ASP A 41 -6.56 -2.32 15.57
N GLN A 42 -6.66 -2.89 14.36
CA GLN A 42 -7.08 -4.25 14.11
C GLN A 42 -6.21 -4.93 13.05
N ALA A 43 -5.97 -6.22 13.24
CA ALA A 43 -5.25 -7.03 12.27
C ALA A 43 -6.02 -7.12 10.94
N GLN A 44 -5.30 -6.88 9.84
CA GLN A 44 -5.76 -7.00 8.47
C GLN A 44 -5.77 -8.47 8.06
N THR A 45 -6.96 -8.97 7.71
CA THR A 45 -7.19 -10.38 7.38
C THR A 45 -7.65 -10.60 5.94
N GLY A 46 -8.07 -9.54 5.24
CA GLY A 46 -8.57 -9.59 3.86
C GLY A 46 -7.49 -9.28 2.82
N SER A 47 -7.92 -8.89 1.62
CA SER A 47 -7.04 -8.19 0.68
C SER A 47 -6.67 -6.82 1.24
N TYR A 48 -5.47 -6.35 0.94
CA TYR A 48 -5.01 -5.03 1.30
C TYR A 48 -4.35 -4.35 0.10
N ILE A 49 -4.64 -3.07 -0.04
CA ILE A 49 -4.13 -2.20 -1.10
C ILE A 49 -3.32 -1.09 -0.45
N LEU A 50 -2.18 -0.75 -1.06
CA LEU A 50 -1.38 0.39 -0.66
C LEU A 50 -0.98 1.20 -1.90
N ASP A 51 -1.28 2.50 -1.84
CA ASP A 51 -0.78 3.49 -2.79
C ASP A 51 0.45 4.18 -2.18
N PHE A 52 1.58 4.06 -2.86
CA PHE A 52 2.88 4.47 -2.36
C PHE A 52 3.65 5.21 -3.44
N THR A 53 4.02 6.46 -3.17
CA THR A 53 4.90 7.21 -4.06
C THR A 53 6.23 7.48 -3.38
N PHE A 54 7.31 7.41 -4.15
CA PHE A 54 8.62 7.85 -3.69
C PHE A 54 9.41 8.55 -4.80
N SER A 55 10.38 9.34 -4.39
CA SER A 55 11.45 9.87 -5.23
C SER A 55 12.77 9.81 -4.45
N PHE A 56 13.87 10.20 -5.08
CA PHE A 56 15.14 10.28 -4.41
C PHE A 56 16.02 11.39 -4.98
N ASP A 57 16.93 11.87 -4.14
CA ASP A 57 18.00 12.80 -4.49
C ASP A 57 19.34 12.11 -4.24
N GLY A 58 20.33 12.38 -5.10
CA GLY A 58 21.65 11.76 -5.06
C GLY A 58 21.77 10.51 -5.92
N LYS A 59 22.95 9.88 -5.87
CA LYS A 59 23.28 8.72 -6.70
C LYS A 59 22.87 7.43 -6.01
N VAL A 60 21.94 6.70 -6.63
CA VAL A 60 21.63 5.31 -6.27
C VAL A 60 22.77 4.39 -6.72
N GLN A 61 23.13 3.45 -5.84
CA GLN A 61 24.16 2.44 -6.02
C GLN A 61 23.58 1.03 -5.96
N ASN A 62 24.40 0.05 -6.37
CA ASN A 62 23.98 -1.34 -6.37
C ASN A 62 23.62 -1.82 -4.96
N ASN A 63 22.47 -2.47 -4.83
CA ASN A 63 21.84 -2.93 -3.60
C ASN A 63 21.31 -1.84 -2.64
N ASP A 64 21.26 -0.58 -3.05
CA ASP A 64 20.46 0.40 -2.31
C ASP A 64 19.00 -0.07 -2.29
N PHE A 65 18.34 0.12 -1.15
CA PHE A 65 17.06 -0.54 -0.90
C PHE A 65 16.10 0.37 -0.15
N LEU A 66 14.88 0.43 -0.67
CA LEU A 66 13.69 0.93 0.01
C LEU A 66 12.61 -0.13 -0.11
N GLY A 67 12.06 -0.57 1.01
CA GLY A 67 10.96 -1.52 0.99
C GLY A 67 9.88 -1.14 1.98
N VAL A 68 8.63 -1.18 1.54
CA VAL A 68 7.47 -1.22 2.42
C VAL A 68 7.16 -2.68 2.74
N TRP A 69 7.19 -3.03 4.02
CA TRP A 69 6.94 -4.39 4.49
C TRP A 69 5.66 -4.50 5.31
N PHE A 70 5.11 -5.71 5.34
CA PHE A 70 3.91 -6.08 6.09
C PHE A 70 4.28 -7.12 7.14
N GLY A 71 3.73 -7.00 8.36
CA GLY A 71 4.09 -7.88 9.47
C GLY A 71 3.21 -7.72 10.70
N ASN A 72 3.65 -8.27 11.83
CA ASN A 72 2.93 -8.14 13.10
C ASN A 72 3.81 -7.51 14.17
N ALA A 73 3.24 -6.65 15.01
CA ALA A 73 3.94 -5.99 16.10
C ALA A 73 4.64 -7.02 17.00
N GLY A 74 5.87 -6.72 17.42
CA GLY A 74 6.66 -7.60 18.28
C GLY A 74 7.24 -8.84 17.59
N VAL A 75 6.97 -9.09 16.31
CA VAL A 75 7.62 -10.14 15.52
C VAL A 75 8.97 -9.64 15.01
N ALA A 76 10.04 -10.37 15.33
CA ALA A 76 11.36 -10.08 14.80
C ALA A 76 11.39 -10.31 13.29
N LYS A 77 12.13 -9.46 12.56
CA LYS A 77 12.39 -9.60 11.13
C LYS A 77 11.13 -9.59 10.24
N ASN A 78 10.12 -8.80 10.61
CA ASN A 78 8.95 -8.56 9.75
C ASN A 78 9.33 -8.16 8.31
N TYR A 79 10.43 -7.42 8.15
CA TYR A 79 10.98 -7.02 6.86
C TYR A 79 11.39 -8.17 5.92
N GLU A 80 11.44 -9.43 6.40
CA GLU A 80 11.67 -10.63 5.59
C GLU A 80 10.36 -11.23 5.03
N GLY A 81 9.20 -10.73 5.46
CA GLY A 81 7.87 -11.10 4.95
C GLY A 81 7.51 -10.43 3.62
N PRO A 82 6.21 -10.29 3.29
CA PRO A 82 5.79 -9.58 2.09
C PRO A 82 6.30 -8.14 2.10
N ASN A 83 6.92 -7.72 0.99
CA ASN A 83 7.35 -6.35 0.80
C ASN A 83 7.51 -5.99 -0.68
N PHE A 84 7.48 -4.69 -0.96
CA PHE A 84 7.67 -4.11 -2.29
C PHE A 84 8.42 -2.78 -2.16
N GLY A 85 8.95 -2.29 -3.27
CA GLY A 85 9.66 -1.02 -3.32
C GLY A 85 10.75 -1.08 -4.39
N PHE A 86 11.94 -0.59 -4.08
CA PHE A 86 13.08 -0.73 -4.98
C PHE A 86 14.26 -1.46 -4.32
N LYS A 87 14.97 -2.21 -5.15
CA LYS A 87 16.27 -2.77 -4.86
C LYS A 87 17.13 -2.47 -6.07
N ALA A 88 17.98 -1.47 -5.92
CA ALA A 88 18.80 -0.97 -7.00
C ALA A 88 19.75 -2.05 -7.53
N ASN A 89 19.72 -2.24 -8.84
CA ASN A 89 20.51 -3.16 -9.61
C ASN A 89 21.33 -2.34 -10.61
N CYS A 90 22.22 -1.51 -10.06
CA CYS A 90 23.03 -0.58 -10.82
C CYS A 90 24.43 -1.17 -11.08
N ASN A 91 24.96 -0.94 -12.28
CA ASN A 91 26.37 -1.19 -12.56
C ASN A 91 27.27 -0.06 -11.98
N GLU A 92 28.58 -0.22 -12.09
CA GLU A 92 29.57 0.77 -11.61
C GLU A 92 29.41 2.14 -12.28
N GLN A 93 28.86 2.16 -13.51
CA GLN A 93 28.58 3.38 -14.28
C GLN A 93 27.29 4.09 -13.82
N GLY A 94 26.53 3.50 -12.89
CA GLY A 94 25.27 4.05 -12.38
C GLY A 94 24.07 3.82 -13.30
N THR A 95 24.19 2.91 -14.27
CA THR A 95 23.03 2.44 -15.04
C THR A 95 22.33 1.37 -14.23
N CYS A 96 21.08 1.64 -13.85
CA CYS A 96 20.22 0.73 -13.10
C CYS A 96 19.21 0.07 -14.04
N THR A 97 18.86 -1.19 -13.76
CA THR A 97 17.93 -1.96 -14.61
C THR A 97 17.01 -2.80 -13.76
N ASP A 98 15.71 -2.73 -14.05
CA ASP A 98 14.66 -3.54 -13.39
C ASP A 98 14.74 -3.42 -11.85
N ASP A 99 14.62 -2.21 -11.30
CA ASP A 99 14.93 -1.94 -9.90
C ASP A 99 13.73 -2.06 -8.96
N LEU A 100 12.51 -1.93 -9.48
CA LEU A 100 11.29 -2.00 -8.67
C LEU A 100 10.86 -3.45 -8.53
N PHE A 101 10.54 -3.85 -7.30
CA PHE A 101 10.28 -5.25 -6.98
C PHE A 101 9.05 -5.44 -6.10
N VAL A 102 8.51 -6.65 -6.17
CA VAL A 102 7.52 -7.19 -5.23
C VAL A 102 7.90 -8.61 -4.83
N ARG A 103 7.63 -8.96 -3.56
CA ARG A 103 7.82 -10.33 -3.05
C ARG A 103 6.92 -10.62 -1.88
N THR A 104 6.56 -11.88 -1.69
CA THR A 104 5.82 -12.35 -0.52
C THR A 104 6.72 -12.82 0.64
N GLN A 105 8.01 -13.05 0.39
CA GLN A 105 8.99 -13.45 1.40
C GLN A 105 10.43 -13.40 0.88
N GLY A 106 11.39 -13.45 1.81
CA GLY A 106 12.80 -13.73 1.53
C GLY A 106 13.57 -12.56 0.92
N THR A 107 14.67 -12.86 0.22
CA THR A 107 15.57 -11.86 -0.37
C THR A 107 15.47 -11.75 -1.89
N GLY A 108 14.89 -12.74 -2.57
CA GLY A 108 14.53 -12.69 -3.99
C GLY A 108 13.30 -11.82 -4.21
N GLY A 109 13.18 -11.24 -5.40
CA GLY A 109 12.03 -10.42 -5.79
C GLY A 109 11.62 -10.68 -7.23
N HIS A 110 10.36 -10.39 -7.52
CA HIS A 110 9.86 -10.28 -8.88
C HIS A 110 9.99 -8.81 -9.27
N PHE A 111 10.75 -8.53 -10.32
CA PHE A 111 11.08 -7.16 -10.73
C PHE A 111 10.19 -6.72 -11.89
N ILE A 112 9.83 -5.44 -11.90
CA ILE A 112 9.13 -4.82 -13.03
C ILE A 112 10.14 -4.55 -14.14
N ALA A 113 9.88 -5.08 -15.33
CA ALA A 113 10.75 -4.87 -16.48
C ALA A 113 10.79 -3.39 -16.91
N GLY A 114 11.98 -2.84 -17.15
CA GLY A 114 12.22 -1.46 -17.56
C GLY A 114 12.01 -0.43 -16.44
N SER A 115 11.93 -0.88 -15.19
CA SER A 115 11.73 -0.01 -14.02
C SER A 115 13.04 0.62 -13.52
N ASP A 116 13.77 1.26 -14.43
CA ASP A 116 15.10 1.79 -14.19
C ASP A 116 15.04 3.07 -13.35
N LEU A 117 15.74 3.08 -12.21
CA LEU A 117 15.79 4.24 -11.31
C LEU A 117 16.57 5.42 -11.92
N LYS A 118 15.99 6.61 -11.84
CA LYS A 118 16.55 7.87 -12.32
C LYS A 118 16.28 8.97 -11.29
N GLU A 119 17.33 9.71 -10.97
CA GLU A 119 17.23 10.85 -10.04
C GLU A 119 16.27 11.91 -10.58
N GLY A 120 15.48 12.50 -9.68
CA GLY A 120 14.47 13.51 -10.03
C GLY A 120 13.15 12.94 -10.56
N GLU A 121 13.08 11.64 -10.86
CA GLU A 121 11.82 10.97 -11.19
C GLU A 121 11.03 10.62 -9.93
N THR A 122 9.71 10.61 -10.07
CA THR A 122 8.79 10.17 -9.02
C THR A 122 8.11 8.89 -9.46
N TYR A 123 8.18 7.87 -8.60
CA TYR A 123 7.66 6.54 -8.88
C TYR A 123 6.39 6.32 -8.08
N HIS A 124 5.27 6.15 -8.78
CA HIS A 124 3.98 5.79 -8.17
C HIS A 124 3.81 4.27 -8.20
N LEU A 125 3.83 3.65 -7.04
CA LEU A 125 3.62 2.22 -6.86
C LEU A 125 2.25 1.97 -6.24
N PHE A 126 1.52 1.04 -6.84
CA PHE A 126 0.26 0.55 -6.29
C PHE A 126 0.37 -0.93 -6.06
N ALA A 127 0.12 -1.36 -4.83
CA ALA A 127 0.46 -2.70 -4.38
C ALA A 127 -0.78 -3.39 -3.81
N HIS A 128 -1.04 -4.64 -4.20
CA HIS A 128 -2.19 -5.42 -3.76
C HIS A 128 -1.73 -6.75 -3.15
N LEU A 129 -1.81 -6.84 -1.83
CA LEU A 129 -1.45 -8.04 -1.06
C LEU A 129 -2.72 -8.83 -0.73
N TYR A 130 -2.80 -10.09 -1.15
CA TYR A 130 -4.00 -10.89 -0.97
C TYR A 130 -3.72 -12.38 -0.85
N LYS A 131 -4.79 -13.14 -0.60
CA LYS A 131 -4.78 -14.58 -0.39
C LYS A 131 -5.55 -15.25 -1.50
N SER A 132 -5.01 -16.35 -2.03
CA SER A 132 -5.75 -17.26 -2.92
C SER A 132 -6.87 -18.02 -2.19
N THR A 133 -6.80 -18.11 -0.86
CA THR A 133 -7.79 -18.79 -0.02
C THR A 133 -8.10 -17.94 1.23
N ALA A 134 -9.39 -17.81 1.58
CA ALA A 134 -9.84 -16.88 2.64
C ALA A 134 -9.14 -17.07 4.00
N ASN A 135 -8.95 -18.32 4.43
CA ASN A 135 -8.29 -18.68 5.68
C ASN A 135 -6.81 -19.05 5.52
N GLY A 136 -6.26 -18.78 4.33
CA GLY A 136 -4.89 -19.07 3.96
C GLY A 136 -3.89 -18.04 4.48
N PHE A 137 -2.66 -18.24 4.04
CA PHE A 137 -1.60 -17.25 4.17
C PHE A 137 -1.68 -16.28 2.99
N TYR A 138 -1.17 -15.06 3.16
CA TYR A 138 -0.90 -14.19 2.02
C TYR A 138 0.09 -14.88 1.10
N ASP A 139 -0.32 -15.11 -0.14
CA ASP A 139 0.43 -15.88 -1.12
C ASP A 139 0.36 -15.25 -2.52
N ARG A 140 -0.20 -14.05 -2.61
CA ARG A 140 -0.23 -13.25 -3.83
C ARG A 140 0.10 -11.80 -3.51
N PHE A 141 1.00 -11.23 -4.29
CA PHE A 141 1.33 -9.82 -4.18
C PHE A 141 1.58 -9.23 -5.56
N ASP A 142 0.66 -8.39 -6.01
CA ASP A 142 0.72 -7.69 -7.28
C ASP A 142 1.23 -6.27 -7.08
N LEU A 143 1.99 -5.78 -8.07
CA LEU A 143 2.54 -4.43 -8.09
C LEU A 143 2.37 -3.81 -9.48
N TRP A 144 1.94 -2.56 -9.48
CA TRP A 144 1.87 -1.70 -10.67
C TRP A 144 2.79 -0.49 -10.51
N LEU A 145 3.43 -0.07 -11.59
CA LEU A 145 4.19 1.16 -11.71
C LEU A 145 3.38 2.16 -12.55
N ASN A 146 3.05 3.31 -11.95
CA ASN A 146 2.24 4.36 -12.55
C ASN A 146 0.89 3.84 -13.09
N PRO A 147 0.09 3.16 -12.25
CA PRO A 147 -1.16 2.54 -12.68
C PRO A 147 -2.16 3.56 -13.22
N THR A 148 -2.91 3.13 -14.21
CA THR A 148 -4.11 3.84 -14.67
C THR A 148 -5.24 3.73 -13.65
N ALA A 149 -6.21 4.65 -13.73
CA ALA A 149 -7.43 4.57 -12.93
C ALA A 149 -8.20 3.25 -13.14
N THR A 150 -8.15 2.67 -14.33
CA THR A 150 -8.77 1.38 -14.61
C THR A 150 -8.07 0.26 -13.86
N GLU A 151 -6.73 0.20 -13.90
CA GLU A 151 -5.96 -0.84 -13.19
C GLU A 151 -6.17 -0.77 -11.68
N MET A 152 -6.19 0.44 -11.10
CA MET A 152 -6.50 0.61 -9.67
C MET A 152 -7.91 0.15 -9.30
N GLN A 153 -8.88 0.22 -10.23
CA GLN A 153 -10.26 -0.21 -9.98
C GLN A 153 -10.46 -1.72 -10.20
N THR A 154 -9.83 -2.28 -11.24
CA THR A 154 -10.04 -3.68 -11.62
C THR A 154 -9.05 -4.63 -10.97
N LEU A 155 -7.91 -4.13 -10.49
CA LEU A 155 -6.81 -4.92 -9.93
C LEU A 155 -6.32 -5.99 -10.93
N THR A 156 -6.21 -5.61 -12.20
CA THR A 156 -5.77 -6.49 -13.30
C THR A 156 -4.57 -5.89 -14.01
N GLY A 157 -3.73 -6.74 -14.62
CA GLY A 157 -2.62 -6.28 -15.45
C GLY A 157 -1.43 -5.78 -14.64
N ALA A 158 -1.11 -6.44 -13.53
CA ALA A 158 0.07 -6.11 -12.73
C ALA A 158 1.35 -6.18 -13.56
N ASP A 159 2.25 -5.24 -13.31
CA ASP A 159 3.57 -5.19 -13.97
C ASP A 159 4.53 -6.24 -13.39
N ALA A 160 4.33 -6.60 -12.11
CA ALA A 160 4.99 -7.72 -11.46
C ALA A 160 4.05 -8.39 -10.44
N SER A 161 4.18 -9.71 -10.32
CA SER A 161 3.38 -10.52 -9.38
C SER A 161 4.24 -11.57 -8.69
N ALA A 162 4.17 -11.62 -7.37
CA ALA A 162 4.72 -12.70 -6.55
C ALA A 162 3.61 -13.69 -6.16
N THR A 163 3.88 -14.99 -6.23
CA THR A 163 2.88 -16.05 -6.02
C THR A 163 3.27 -17.09 -4.97
N GLU A 164 4.35 -16.82 -4.24
CA GLU A 164 4.86 -17.70 -3.20
C GLU A 164 4.11 -17.49 -1.88
N LYS A 165 3.98 -18.56 -1.11
CA LYS A 165 3.34 -18.53 0.21
C LYS A 165 4.21 -17.79 1.23
N SER A 166 3.70 -16.71 1.82
CA SER A 166 4.32 -16.07 2.99
C SER A 166 4.01 -16.82 4.30
N SER A 167 4.59 -16.35 5.41
CA SER A 167 4.27 -16.80 6.77
C SER A 167 3.10 -16.04 7.43
N LEU A 168 2.50 -15.05 6.75
CA LEU A 168 1.46 -14.20 7.32
C LEU A 168 0.05 -14.70 6.98
N LYS A 169 -0.78 -14.95 7.99
CA LYS A 169 -2.25 -15.10 7.83
C LYS A 169 -3.01 -13.81 8.08
N SER A 170 -2.40 -12.91 8.82
CA SER A 170 -2.87 -11.56 9.12
C SER A 170 -1.64 -10.70 9.38
N PHE A 171 -1.80 -9.40 9.26
CA PHE A 171 -0.78 -8.43 9.64
C PHE A 171 -1.46 -7.26 10.37
N ASP A 172 -0.81 -6.70 11.37
CA ASP A 172 -1.29 -5.52 12.10
C ASP A 172 -0.30 -4.37 12.04
N THR A 173 0.79 -4.54 11.27
CA THR A 173 1.85 -3.55 11.16
C THR A 173 2.33 -3.47 9.72
N ILE A 174 2.47 -2.25 9.23
CA ILE A 174 3.29 -1.95 8.06
C ILE A 174 4.50 -1.14 8.47
N GLY A 175 5.58 -1.24 7.72
CA GLY A 175 6.74 -0.42 7.97
C GLY A 175 7.58 -0.18 6.75
N ILE A 176 8.54 0.72 6.90
CA ILE A 176 9.51 1.07 5.89
C ILE A 176 10.86 0.56 6.34
N ARG A 177 11.58 -0.03 5.39
CA ARG A 177 12.98 -0.44 5.54
C ARG A 177 13.83 0.30 4.52
N THR A 178 14.98 0.75 4.98
CA THR A 178 16.06 1.26 4.14
C THR A 178 17.33 0.44 4.39
N ALA A 179 18.05 0.09 3.33
CA ALA A 179 19.33 -0.58 3.45
C ALA A 179 20.30 -0.10 2.37
N ASN A 180 21.59 -0.09 2.72
CA ASN A 180 22.71 0.44 1.92
C ASN A 180 22.56 1.91 1.48
N VAL A 181 21.62 2.67 2.04
CA VAL A 181 21.48 4.11 1.81
C VAL A 181 22.71 4.82 2.37
N ASP A 182 23.55 5.32 1.48
CA ASP A 182 24.79 6.02 1.77
C ASP A 182 25.11 7.09 0.71
N ASN A 183 26.34 7.64 0.74
CA ASN A 183 26.89 8.52 -0.31
C ASN A 183 26.01 9.73 -0.73
N GLY A 184 25.22 10.26 0.20
CA GLY A 184 24.34 11.41 -0.04
C GLY A 184 22.98 11.06 -0.66
N LEU A 185 22.65 9.77 -0.82
CA LEU A 185 21.33 9.33 -1.21
C LEU A 185 20.30 9.71 -0.14
N THR A 186 19.25 10.40 -0.57
CA THR A 186 18.09 10.72 0.26
C THR A 186 16.83 10.19 -0.42
N LEU A 187 16.09 9.36 0.30
CA LEU A 187 14.86 8.74 -0.18
C LEU A 187 13.67 9.54 0.34
N ASN A 188 12.83 10.04 -0.56
CA ASN A 188 11.67 10.85 -0.23
C ASN A 188 10.41 10.01 -0.44
N VAL A 189 9.71 9.68 0.65
CA VAL A 189 8.49 8.89 0.61
C VAL A 189 7.29 9.82 0.77
N ASN A 190 6.27 9.65 -0.08
CA ASN A 190 5.03 10.42 -0.06
C ASN A 190 3.82 9.52 -0.41
N PRO A 191 3.34 8.71 0.53
CA PRO A 191 2.27 7.75 0.30
C PRO A 191 0.92 8.47 0.23
N ALA A 192 0.06 8.06 -0.69
CA ALA A 192 -1.29 8.61 -0.77
C ALA A 192 -2.18 8.07 0.36
N GLU A 193 -3.24 8.81 0.68
CA GLU A 193 -4.26 8.32 1.61
C GLU A 193 -4.96 7.10 0.99
N VAL A 194 -4.95 5.98 1.72
CA VAL A 194 -5.66 4.76 1.30
C VAL A 194 -7.09 4.82 1.86
N PRO A 195 -8.15 4.82 1.02
CA PRO A 195 -9.50 4.72 1.52
C PRO A 195 -9.67 3.44 2.35
N GLU A 196 -10.01 3.58 3.64
CA GLU A 196 -10.15 2.41 4.50
C GLU A 196 -11.18 1.44 3.91
N PRO A 197 -10.92 0.11 3.92
CA PRO A 197 -11.85 -0.89 3.40
C PRO A 197 -13.26 -0.79 4.00
N GLY A 198 -13.37 -0.34 5.25
CA GLY A 198 -14.64 -0.08 5.92
C GLY A 198 -15.45 1.05 5.29
N SER A 199 -14.79 2.10 4.80
CA SER A 199 -15.43 3.28 4.21
C SER A 199 -16.09 2.96 2.86
N VAL A 200 -15.48 2.09 2.05
CA VAL A 200 -16.07 1.64 0.78
C VAL A 200 -17.30 0.76 1.04
N ALA A 201 -17.21 -0.15 2.01
CA ALA A 201 -18.35 -0.98 2.40
C ALA A 201 -19.50 -0.14 2.98
N LEU A 202 -19.20 0.86 3.82
CA LEU A 202 -20.22 1.77 4.36
C LEU A 202 -20.86 2.64 3.28
N MET A 203 -20.08 3.14 2.33
CA MET A 203 -20.59 3.92 1.19
C MET A 203 -21.48 3.05 0.29
N GLY A 204 -21.10 1.80 0.03
CA GLY A 204 -21.94 0.82 -0.65
C GLY A 204 -23.27 0.55 0.09
N LEU A 205 -23.23 0.41 1.42
CA LEU A 205 -24.42 0.23 2.25
C LEU A 205 -25.30 1.48 2.31
N ALA A 206 -24.71 2.67 2.37
CA ALA A 206 -25.44 3.95 2.35
C ALA A 206 -26.18 4.14 1.02
N LEU A 207 -25.53 3.83 -0.10
CA LEU A 207 -26.15 3.88 -1.44
C LEU A 207 -27.24 2.82 -1.59
N ALA A 208 -27.02 1.59 -1.09
CA ALA A 208 -28.04 0.54 -1.09
C ALA A 208 -29.26 0.95 -0.23
N GLY A 209 -29.04 1.54 0.94
CA GLY A 209 -30.09 2.05 1.83
C GLY A 209 -30.95 3.14 1.19
N LEU A 210 -30.33 4.06 0.44
CA LEU A 210 -31.05 5.09 -0.32
C LEU A 210 -31.92 4.50 -1.45
N GLY A 211 -31.48 3.40 -2.08
CA GLY A 211 -32.26 2.67 -3.08
C GLY A 211 -33.55 2.06 -2.53
N PHE A 212 -33.52 1.52 -1.30
CA PHE A 212 -34.71 0.95 -0.65
C PHE A 212 -35.71 2.00 -0.17
N ILE A 213 -35.24 3.20 0.21
CA ILE A 213 -36.12 4.29 0.66
C ILE A 213 -36.97 4.85 -0.49
N ARG A 214 -36.45 4.88 -1.72
CA ARG A 214 -37.23 5.33 -2.91
C ARG A 214 -38.37 4.39 -3.30
N ARG A 215 -38.29 3.09 -2.97
CA ARG A 215 -39.33 2.11 -3.34
C ARG A 215 -40.58 2.13 -2.46
N LYS A 216 -40.57 2.84 -1.32
CA LYS A 216 -41.75 2.98 -0.44
C LYS A 216 -42.63 4.20 -0.74
N ARG A 217 -42.36 4.94 -1.82
CA ARG A 217 -43.14 6.11 -2.25
C ARG A 217 -43.76 5.98 -3.65
N ALA A 218 -43.79 4.78 -4.22
CA ALA A 218 -44.58 4.45 -5.41
C ALA A 218 -45.79 3.60 -5.01
#